data_AF-A0A6A6SFZ2-F1
#
_entry.id   AF-A0A6A6SFZ2-F1
#
_cell.length_a   1.000
_cell.length_b   1.000
_cell.length_c   1.000
_cell.angle_alpha   90.00
_cell.angle_beta   90.00
_cell.angle_gamma   90.00
#
_symmetry.space_group_name_H-M   'P 1'
#
loop_
_entity.id
_entity.type
_entity.pdbx_description
1 polymer ?
#
loop_
_entity_poly.entity_id
_entity_poly.type
_entity_poly.pdbx_seq_one_letter_code
_entity_poly.pdbx_strand_id
1 'polypeptide(L)'
;MRMLSGLMFLLATLSSLVTAVQEMPECAMPCLQSSLAEQDKCAITDTDCICNDTLLAAAMERCVLQSCTVINALAAKNVTQTMCGAPIRDDTHLTPIITGTSGGAALIGVIIRLWMSGTGFWVDDAMIVVALAATVPMVVLEFMMSGLGFGKDTWTLEPANIYLIARYTWATEICWFVSIGCTKLSFLFMYLRIFPDQRLRTIVYTLIGLGIFGTFTFTIIVTVTCLPITYIWTAWDGEHKGKCIDLNAFVWAHAVMDILFDCIIIGLPIPALVKLKMSRKKRALIVLMFSVGGIATIVSILRIPSLLTFSESAKTTWEYCPLAYWSVLSCFAGIFCSCMPAMRRYLASLIPGSLFSTQEEPSQTPYNNGTQSARPSTSNKLSSANKAGRMGLSGITRTVDTAATKVDEDELELVHMGNGRWRERGVEDGKWSEGNKSETTLSEIGRSSSPHCMPEVKSE
;
A
#
# COMPACT_ATOMS: atom_id res chain seq x y z
N MET A 1 -46.15 -17.93 47.59
CA MET A 1 -44.87 -17.66 46.88
C MET A 1 -44.78 -18.31 45.50
N ARG A 2 -44.55 -19.63 45.34
CA ARG A 2 -44.28 -20.23 44.01
C ARG A 2 -45.30 -19.88 42.91
N MET A 3 -46.61 -19.95 43.18
CA MET A 3 -47.64 -19.57 42.19
C MET A 3 -47.65 -18.07 41.85
N LEU A 4 -47.28 -17.17 42.79
CA LEU A 4 -47.10 -15.74 42.52
C LEU A 4 -45.87 -15.49 41.65
N SER A 5 -44.79 -16.25 41.84
CA SER A 5 -43.62 -16.21 40.96
C SER A 5 -43.94 -16.69 39.55
N GLY A 6 -44.76 -17.75 39.41
CA GLY A 6 -45.25 -18.23 38.13
C GLY A 6 -46.20 -17.24 37.44
N LEU A 7 -47.11 -16.62 38.20
CA LEU A 7 -48.02 -15.59 37.70
C LEU A 7 -47.24 -14.34 37.23
N MET A 8 -46.22 -13.90 37.97
CA MET A 8 -45.38 -12.78 37.54
C MET A 8 -44.50 -13.14 36.33
N PHE A 9 -44.05 -14.38 36.18
CA PHE A 9 -43.38 -14.83 34.95
C PHE A 9 -44.33 -14.83 33.74
N LEU A 10 -45.55 -15.35 33.91
CA LEU A 10 -46.59 -15.33 32.86
C LEU A 10 -47.03 -13.91 32.50
N LEU A 11 -47.18 -13.01 33.48
CA LEU A 11 -47.49 -11.62 33.24
C LEU A 11 -46.31 -10.89 32.58
N ALA A 12 -45.06 -11.24 32.89
CA ALA A 12 -43.89 -10.68 32.21
C ALA A 12 -43.82 -11.15 30.75
N THR A 13 -43.99 -12.43 30.45
CA THR A 13 -43.96 -12.92 29.06
C THR A 13 -45.15 -12.42 28.23
N LEU A 14 -46.34 -12.33 28.83
CA LEU A 14 -47.50 -11.67 28.21
C LEU A 14 -47.25 -10.18 27.98
N SER A 15 -46.64 -9.46 28.93
CA SER A 15 -46.24 -8.06 28.71
C SER A 15 -45.28 -7.93 27.53
N SER A 16 -44.21 -8.73 27.48
CA SER A 16 -43.22 -8.70 26.38
C SER A 16 -43.85 -8.93 25.02
N LEU A 17 -44.76 -9.91 24.91
CA LEU A 17 -45.46 -10.21 23.66
C LEU A 17 -46.42 -9.07 23.25
N VAL A 18 -47.15 -8.49 24.21
CA VAL A 18 -48.04 -7.36 23.96
C VAL A 18 -47.26 -6.11 23.54
N THR A 19 -46.12 -5.79 24.18
CA THR A 19 -45.28 -4.66 23.74
C THR A 19 -44.70 -4.88 22.35
N ALA A 20 -44.26 -6.10 22.01
CA ALA A 20 -43.77 -6.40 20.66
C ALA A 20 -44.87 -6.24 19.59
N VAL A 21 -46.12 -6.60 19.91
CA VAL A 21 -47.26 -6.37 19.01
C VAL A 21 -47.61 -4.87 18.89
N GLN A 22 -47.39 -4.07 19.93
CA GLN A 22 -47.62 -2.61 19.90
C GLN A 22 -46.54 -1.82 19.15
N GLU A 23 -45.31 -2.32 19.05
CA GLU A 23 -44.22 -1.68 18.28
C GLU A 23 -44.18 -2.13 16.81
N MET A 24 -44.96 -3.14 16.40
CA MET A 24 -45.02 -3.60 15.02
C MET A 24 -45.76 -2.59 14.12
N PRO A 25 -45.17 -2.13 12.99
CA PRO A 25 -45.84 -1.22 12.07
C PRO A 25 -47.15 -1.78 11.50
N GLU A 26 -48.16 -0.93 11.35
CA GLU A 26 -49.51 -1.29 10.89
C GLU A 26 -49.51 -2.06 9.55
N CYS A 27 -48.59 -1.73 8.64
CA CYS A 27 -48.44 -2.39 7.33
C CYS A 27 -47.87 -3.83 7.41
N ALA A 28 -47.18 -4.19 8.50
CA ALA A 28 -46.54 -5.50 8.66
C ALA A 28 -47.46 -6.53 9.34
N MET A 29 -48.38 -6.07 10.20
CA MET A 29 -49.33 -6.93 10.91
C MET A 29 -50.23 -7.80 9.99
N PRO A 30 -50.81 -7.32 8.87
CA PRO A 30 -51.57 -8.19 7.96
C PRO A 30 -50.68 -9.23 7.26
N CYS A 31 -49.40 -8.94 7.02
CA CYS A 31 -48.46 -9.90 6.42
C CYS A 31 -48.11 -11.07 7.35
N LEU A 32 -48.06 -10.84 8.67
CA LEU A 32 -47.93 -11.92 9.65
C LEU A 32 -49.19 -12.80 9.67
N GLN A 33 -50.37 -12.18 9.63
CA GLN A 33 -51.66 -12.89 9.62
C GLN A 33 -51.85 -13.72 8.35
N SER A 34 -51.53 -13.19 7.16
CA SER A 34 -51.65 -13.94 5.89
C SER A 34 -50.65 -15.09 5.81
N SER A 35 -49.38 -14.86 6.18
CA SER A 35 -48.34 -15.90 6.13
C SER A 35 -48.63 -17.08 7.07
N LEU A 36 -49.32 -16.82 8.19
CA LEU A 36 -49.80 -17.85 9.11
C LEU A 36 -51.10 -18.52 8.62
N ALA A 37 -52.01 -17.78 7.98
CA ALA A 37 -53.21 -18.36 7.36
C ALA A 37 -52.90 -19.27 6.16
N GLU A 38 -51.74 -19.12 5.52
CA GLU A 38 -51.23 -20.04 4.49
C GLU A 38 -50.52 -21.29 5.07
N GLN A 39 -50.27 -21.36 6.39
CA GLN A 39 -49.59 -22.49 7.02
C GLN A 39 -50.20 -22.88 8.38
N ASP A 40 -51.04 -23.91 8.37
CA ASP A 40 -51.68 -24.57 9.54
C ASP A 40 -50.70 -25.18 10.59
N LYS A 41 -49.40 -24.83 10.56
CA LYS A 41 -48.35 -25.36 11.45
C LYS A 41 -48.22 -24.59 12.77
N CYS A 42 -48.27 -23.26 12.73
CA CYS A 42 -47.92 -22.40 13.85
C CYS A 42 -49.11 -21.54 14.27
N ALA A 43 -49.38 -21.45 15.57
CA ALA A 43 -50.36 -20.50 16.10
C ALA A 43 -49.74 -19.10 16.23
N ILE A 44 -50.56 -18.04 16.13
CA ILE A 44 -50.14 -16.63 16.38
C ILE A 44 -49.49 -16.45 17.77
N THR A 45 -49.82 -17.30 18.75
CA THR A 45 -49.27 -17.28 20.11
C THR A 45 -48.04 -18.17 20.31
N ASP A 46 -47.62 -18.92 19.29
CA ASP A 46 -46.49 -19.86 19.37
C ASP A 46 -45.23 -19.23 18.77
N THR A 47 -44.55 -18.43 19.60
CA THR A 47 -43.30 -17.74 19.22
C THR A 47 -42.23 -18.73 18.77
N ASP A 48 -42.14 -19.87 19.42
CA ASP A 48 -41.06 -20.84 19.18
C ASP A 48 -41.26 -21.55 17.83
N CYS A 49 -42.49 -21.81 17.42
CA CYS A 49 -42.82 -22.26 16.07
C CYS A 49 -42.54 -21.17 15.02
N ILE A 50 -43.02 -19.95 15.25
CA ILE A 50 -42.86 -18.80 14.33
C ILE A 50 -41.37 -18.50 14.05
N CYS A 51 -40.54 -18.53 15.09
CA CYS A 51 -39.12 -18.18 14.99
C CYS A 51 -38.24 -19.28 14.39
N ASN A 52 -38.70 -20.54 14.32
CA ASN A 52 -37.94 -21.65 13.75
C ASN A 52 -38.33 -22.00 12.30
N ASP A 53 -39.53 -21.66 11.81
CA ASP A 53 -39.91 -21.93 10.42
C ASP A 53 -39.33 -20.87 9.46
N THR A 54 -38.24 -21.25 8.79
CA THR A 54 -37.52 -20.39 7.83
C THR A 54 -38.31 -20.09 6.55
N LEU A 55 -39.31 -20.91 6.20
CA LEU A 55 -40.20 -20.65 5.06
C LEU A 55 -41.25 -19.59 5.42
N LEU A 56 -41.79 -19.66 6.64
CA LEU A 56 -42.68 -18.63 7.20
C LEU A 56 -41.94 -17.28 7.30
N ALA A 57 -40.73 -17.26 7.85
CA ALA A 57 -39.91 -16.06 7.93
C ALA A 57 -39.61 -15.45 6.54
N ALA A 58 -39.33 -16.29 5.53
CA ALA A 58 -39.12 -15.85 4.15
C ALA A 58 -40.43 -15.43 3.43
N ALA A 59 -41.58 -15.96 3.80
CA ALA A 59 -42.89 -15.49 3.31
C ALA A 59 -43.22 -14.11 3.88
N MET A 60 -43.05 -13.95 5.21
CA MET A 60 -43.25 -12.68 5.90
C MET A 60 -42.29 -11.59 5.38
N GLU A 61 -40.98 -11.86 5.21
CA GLU A 61 -40.04 -10.89 4.64
C GLU A 61 -40.48 -10.42 3.25
N ARG A 62 -40.96 -11.33 2.37
CA ARG A 62 -41.46 -10.96 1.03
C ARG A 62 -42.72 -10.09 1.11
N CYS A 63 -43.70 -10.46 1.93
CA CYS A 63 -44.95 -9.70 2.04
C CYS A 63 -44.70 -8.30 2.62
N VAL A 64 -43.88 -8.20 3.68
CA VAL A 64 -43.53 -6.92 4.30
C VAL A 64 -42.76 -6.02 3.33
N LEU A 65 -41.81 -6.55 2.56
CA LEU A 65 -41.10 -5.79 1.51
C LEU A 65 -41.98 -5.38 0.31
N GLN A 66 -43.19 -5.94 0.17
CA GLN A 66 -44.19 -5.52 -0.83
C GLN A 66 -45.24 -4.54 -0.27
N SER A 67 -45.44 -4.54 1.05
CA SER A 67 -46.56 -3.84 1.71
C SER A 67 -46.15 -2.65 2.59
N CYS A 68 -44.86 -2.56 2.97
CA CYS A 68 -44.29 -1.51 3.80
C CYS A 68 -43.18 -0.72 3.06
N THR A 69 -42.90 0.49 3.53
CA THR A 69 -41.62 1.18 3.22
C THR A 69 -40.45 0.41 3.84
N VAL A 70 -39.22 0.59 3.33
CA VAL A 70 -38.06 -0.15 3.87
C VAL A 70 -37.78 0.20 5.33
N ILE A 71 -38.04 1.44 5.75
CA ILE A 71 -37.96 1.86 7.17
C ILE A 71 -38.91 1.03 8.05
N ASN A 72 -40.17 0.88 7.63
CA ASN A 72 -41.15 0.06 8.35
C ASN A 72 -40.81 -1.44 8.27
N ALA A 73 -40.23 -1.90 7.16
CA ALA A 73 -39.74 -3.28 7.04
C ALA A 73 -38.58 -3.57 8.00
N LEU A 74 -37.65 -2.63 8.17
CA LEU A 74 -36.56 -2.72 9.15
C LEU A 74 -37.08 -2.68 10.59
N ALA A 75 -38.05 -1.81 10.90
CA ALA A 75 -38.70 -1.76 12.21
C ALA A 75 -39.44 -3.08 12.53
N ALA A 76 -40.25 -3.61 11.60
CA ALA A 76 -40.90 -4.90 11.75
C ALA A 76 -39.89 -6.05 11.93
N LYS A 77 -38.77 -6.02 11.20
CA LYS A 77 -37.67 -6.99 11.33
C LYS A 77 -36.99 -6.90 12.70
N ASN A 78 -36.78 -5.69 13.23
CA ASN A 78 -36.24 -5.48 14.58
C ASN A 78 -37.15 -6.07 15.66
N VAL A 79 -38.45 -5.76 15.61
CA VAL A 79 -39.46 -6.33 16.52
C VAL A 79 -39.48 -7.87 16.43
N THR A 80 -39.46 -8.43 15.22
CA THR A 80 -39.50 -9.89 15.01
C THR A 80 -38.23 -10.58 15.52
N GLN A 81 -37.04 -10.05 15.20
CA GLN A 81 -35.76 -10.62 15.67
C GLN A 81 -35.62 -10.51 17.20
N THR A 82 -36.08 -9.41 17.79
CA THR A 82 -36.12 -9.21 19.25
C THR A 82 -37.10 -10.17 19.93
N MET A 83 -38.30 -10.37 19.36
CA MET A 83 -39.27 -11.36 19.83
C MET A 83 -38.69 -12.78 19.81
N CYS A 84 -37.94 -13.12 18.76
CA CYS A 84 -37.27 -14.42 18.62
C CYS A 84 -36.00 -14.58 19.49
N GLY A 85 -35.61 -13.57 20.28
CA GLY A 85 -34.38 -13.60 21.07
C GLY A 85 -33.10 -13.76 20.24
N ALA A 86 -33.13 -13.32 18.98
CA ALA A 86 -32.02 -13.51 18.05
C ALA A 86 -30.75 -12.77 18.54
N PRO A 87 -29.55 -13.39 18.45
CA PRO A 87 -28.34 -12.76 18.91
C PRO A 87 -27.98 -11.57 18.02
N ILE A 88 -27.96 -10.36 18.61
CA ILE A 88 -27.47 -9.14 17.94
C ILE A 88 -26.00 -9.35 17.60
N ARG A 89 -25.67 -9.35 16.30
CA ARG A 89 -24.28 -9.45 15.83
C ARG A 89 -23.64 -8.07 15.81
N ASP A 90 -22.44 -7.97 16.35
CA ASP A 90 -21.74 -6.71 16.55
C ASP A 90 -20.21 -6.88 16.40
N ASP A 91 -19.72 -6.65 15.19
CA ASP A 91 -18.29 -6.64 14.85
C ASP A 91 -17.71 -5.21 14.78
N THR A 92 -18.43 -4.21 15.32
CA THR A 92 -18.08 -2.77 15.24
C THR A 92 -16.66 -2.46 15.71
N HIS A 93 -16.13 -3.24 16.67
CA HIS A 93 -14.80 -3.04 17.22
C HIS A 93 -13.65 -3.58 16.33
N LEU A 94 -13.92 -4.49 15.38
CA LEU A 94 -12.85 -5.13 14.59
C LEU A 94 -12.20 -4.15 13.62
N THR A 95 -13.00 -3.42 12.84
CA THR A 95 -12.53 -2.43 11.86
C THR A 95 -11.57 -1.39 12.48
N PRO A 96 -11.93 -0.59 13.50
CA PRO A 96 -11.04 0.44 14.03
C PRO A 96 -9.75 -0.12 14.67
N ILE A 97 -9.76 -1.36 15.19
CA ILE A 97 -8.56 -2.03 15.71
C ILE A 97 -7.63 -2.43 14.55
N ILE A 98 -8.17 -3.05 13.49
CA ILE A 98 -7.42 -3.45 12.29
C ILE A 98 -6.86 -2.21 11.58
N THR A 99 -7.70 -1.21 11.35
CA THR A 99 -7.33 0.08 10.73
C THR A 99 -6.26 0.82 11.53
N GLY A 100 -6.42 0.94 12.85
CA GLY A 100 -5.46 1.62 13.72
C GLY A 100 -4.10 0.92 13.79
N THR A 101 -4.08 -0.42 13.93
CA THR A 101 -2.83 -1.19 14.03
C THR A 101 -2.08 -1.28 12.71
N SER A 102 -2.76 -1.59 11.61
CA SER A 102 -2.15 -1.69 10.28
C SER A 102 -1.76 -0.32 9.72
N GLY A 103 -2.59 0.72 9.93
CA GLY A 103 -2.27 2.10 9.58
C GLY A 103 -1.07 2.65 10.37
N GLY A 104 -0.97 2.34 11.66
CA GLY A 104 0.21 2.66 12.48
C GLY A 104 1.49 2.01 11.95
N ALA A 105 1.44 0.73 11.59
CA ALA A 105 2.59 0.03 10.99
C ALA A 105 3.00 0.63 9.63
N ALA A 106 2.03 0.94 8.77
CA ALA A 106 2.26 1.58 7.47
C ALA A 106 2.88 2.98 7.62
N LEU A 107 2.38 3.80 8.54
CA LEU A 107 2.93 5.13 8.87
C LEU A 107 4.39 5.04 9.32
N ILE A 108 4.71 4.11 10.23
CA ILE A 108 6.09 3.87 10.69
C ILE A 108 6.98 3.46 9.51
N GLY A 109 6.49 2.57 8.63
CA GLY A 109 7.20 2.16 7.42
C GLY A 109 7.53 3.34 6.49
N VAL A 110 6.57 4.24 6.24
CA VAL A 110 6.78 5.44 5.41
C VAL A 110 7.75 6.42 6.07
N ILE A 111 7.65 6.65 7.38
CA ILE A 111 8.60 7.51 8.12
C ILE A 111 10.04 6.98 7.99
N ILE A 112 10.25 5.67 8.19
CA ILE A 112 11.59 5.05 8.02
C ILE A 112 12.05 5.17 6.57
N ARG A 113 11.16 4.99 5.59
CA ARG A 113 11.50 5.12 4.16
C ARG A 113 11.96 6.54 3.80
N LEU A 114 11.24 7.56 4.23
CA LEU A 114 11.60 8.96 3.98
C LEU A 114 12.92 9.33 4.67
N TRP A 115 13.11 8.93 5.93
CA TRP A 115 14.36 9.16 6.66
C TRP A 115 15.57 8.50 5.98
N MET A 116 15.40 7.28 5.44
CA MET A 116 16.43 6.56 4.69
C MET A 116 16.61 7.01 3.23
N SER A 117 15.75 7.88 2.69
CA SER A 117 15.91 8.48 1.36
C SER A 117 16.62 9.85 1.43
N GLY A 118 16.46 10.61 2.52
CA GLY A 118 17.23 11.83 2.78
C GLY A 118 17.06 12.89 1.68
N THR A 119 18.17 13.39 1.11
CA THR A 119 18.15 14.30 -0.05
C THR A 119 17.79 13.59 -1.36
N GLY A 120 17.87 12.25 -1.42
CA GLY A 120 17.55 11.43 -2.57
C GLY A 120 16.08 11.01 -2.60
N PHE A 121 15.17 11.99 -2.65
CA PHE A 121 13.73 11.80 -2.81
C PHE A 121 13.37 11.55 -4.28
N TRP A 122 12.69 10.45 -4.59
CA TRP A 122 12.32 10.06 -5.96
C TRP A 122 10.80 9.94 -6.14
N VAL A 123 10.35 9.76 -7.40
CA VAL A 123 8.93 9.60 -7.73
C VAL A 123 8.30 8.41 -7.00
N ASP A 124 9.05 7.34 -6.72
CA ASP A 124 8.55 6.23 -5.89
C ASP A 124 8.24 6.65 -4.45
N ASP A 125 9.07 7.52 -3.86
CA ASP A 125 8.87 8.07 -2.52
C ASP A 125 7.71 9.10 -2.51
N ALA A 126 7.50 9.83 -3.60
CA ALA A 126 6.33 10.70 -3.77
C ALA A 126 5.01 9.91 -3.85
N MET A 127 4.96 8.84 -4.67
CA MET A 127 3.74 8.03 -4.83
C MET A 127 3.30 7.37 -3.52
N ILE A 128 4.23 6.92 -2.66
CA ILE A 128 3.85 6.31 -1.39
C ILE A 128 3.35 7.34 -0.36
N VAL A 129 3.85 8.58 -0.40
CA VAL A 129 3.32 9.68 0.42
C VAL A 129 1.91 10.05 -0.02
N VAL A 130 1.62 10.05 -1.33
CA VAL A 130 0.26 10.26 -1.85
C VAL A 130 -0.67 9.11 -1.44
N ALA A 131 -0.23 7.85 -1.49
CA ALA A 131 -1.01 6.71 -1.01
C ALA A 131 -1.34 6.83 0.48
N LEU A 132 -0.34 7.10 1.32
CA LEU A 132 -0.54 7.31 2.76
C LEU A 132 -1.49 8.50 3.02
N ALA A 133 -1.34 9.61 2.31
CA ALA A 133 -2.22 10.77 2.43
C ALA A 133 -3.68 10.42 2.06
N ALA A 134 -3.91 9.58 1.04
CA ALA A 134 -5.24 9.07 0.71
C ALA A 134 -5.83 8.17 1.81
N THR A 135 -5.01 7.44 2.57
CA THR A 135 -5.51 6.66 3.73
C THR A 135 -5.89 7.50 4.95
N VAL A 136 -5.45 8.76 5.08
CA VAL A 136 -5.81 9.61 6.23
C VAL A 136 -7.34 9.83 6.35
N PRO A 137 -8.08 10.30 5.33
CA PRO A 137 -9.53 10.40 5.41
C PRO A 137 -10.22 9.03 5.55
N MET A 138 -9.68 7.99 4.90
CA MET A 138 -10.15 6.60 4.99
C MET A 138 -10.26 6.14 6.46
N VAL A 139 -9.16 6.30 7.23
CA VAL A 139 -9.08 6.00 8.67
C VAL A 139 -10.10 6.82 9.47
N VAL A 140 -10.15 8.14 9.26
CA VAL A 140 -11.04 9.03 10.02
C VAL A 140 -12.52 8.68 9.80
N LEU A 141 -12.90 8.38 8.55
CA LEU A 141 -14.27 7.97 8.20
C LEU A 141 -14.63 6.61 8.80
N GLU A 142 -13.72 5.64 8.86
CA GLU A 142 -13.95 4.34 9.49
C GLU A 142 -14.17 4.43 11.00
N PHE A 143 -13.42 5.28 11.71
CA PHE A 143 -13.68 5.57 13.12
C PHE A 143 -15.07 6.21 13.33
N MET A 144 -15.49 7.11 12.43
CA MET A 144 -16.84 7.70 12.48
C MET A 144 -17.94 6.69 12.16
N MET A 145 -17.75 5.84 11.14
CA MET A 145 -18.70 4.77 10.79
C MET A 145 -18.87 3.77 11.94
N SER A 146 -17.78 3.41 12.63
CA SER A 146 -17.83 2.56 13.82
C SER A 146 -18.67 3.20 14.93
N GLY A 147 -18.52 4.51 15.15
CA GLY A 147 -19.35 5.28 16.09
C GLY A 147 -20.85 5.32 15.73
N LEU A 148 -21.21 5.11 14.46
CA LEU A 148 -22.59 5.04 13.97
C LEU A 148 -23.18 3.61 13.99
N GLY A 149 -22.40 2.60 14.38
CA GLY A 149 -22.83 1.18 14.41
C GLY A 149 -22.50 0.38 13.14
N PHE A 150 -21.54 0.81 12.32
CA PHE A 150 -21.02 -0.02 11.24
C PHE A 150 -20.44 -1.33 11.78
N GLY A 151 -20.86 -2.47 11.22
CA GLY A 151 -20.55 -3.80 11.75
C GLY A 151 -21.66 -4.42 12.61
N LYS A 152 -22.82 -3.77 12.72
CA LYS A 152 -24.03 -4.35 13.31
C LYS A 152 -25.05 -4.79 12.26
N ASP A 153 -26.00 -5.61 12.70
CA ASP A 153 -27.23 -5.92 11.96
C ASP A 153 -28.02 -4.64 11.61
N THR A 154 -28.33 -4.40 10.33
CA THR A 154 -28.91 -3.11 9.87
C THR A 154 -30.28 -2.80 10.46
N TRP A 155 -31.05 -3.80 10.90
CA TRP A 155 -32.33 -3.60 11.60
C TRP A 155 -32.17 -3.03 13.01
N THR A 156 -30.95 -3.04 13.57
CA THR A 156 -30.62 -2.37 14.86
C THR A 156 -30.25 -0.89 14.70
N LEU A 157 -30.11 -0.40 13.46
CA LEU A 157 -29.59 0.94 13.17
C LEU A 157 -30.70 1.94 12.88
N GLU A 158 -30.53 3.17 13.37
CA GLU A 158 -31.41 4.29 13.05
C GLU A 158 -31.28 4.68 11.56
N PRO A 159 -32.38 4.98 10.85
CA PRO A 159 -32.39 5.50 9.47
C PRO A 159 -31.32 6.56 9.14
N ALA A 160 -31.12 7.54 10.03
CA ALA A 160 -30.11 8.58 9.85
C ALA A 160 -28.67 8.03 9.85
N ASN A 161 -28.40 7.02 10.66
CA ASN A 161 -27.09 6.38 10.76
C ASN A 161 -26.81 5.51 9.54
N ILE A 162 -27.82 4.82 8.98
CA ILE A 162 -27.70 4.04 7.73
C ILE A 162 -27.29 4.95 6.56
N TYR A 163 -27.96 6.10 6.40
CA TYR A 163 -27.61 7.12 5.40
C TYR A 163 -26.16 7.62 5.56
N LEU A 164 -25.74 7.94 6.79
CA LEU A 164 -24.38 8.42 7.06
C LEU A 164 -23.32 7.34 6.82
N ILE A 165 -23.57 6.09 7.24
CA ILE A 165 -22.70 4.94 6.99
C ILE A 165 -22.50 4.71 5.50
N ALA A 166 -23.58 4.66 4.70
CA ALA A 166 -23.48 4.46 3.25
C ALA A 166 -22.69 5.59 2.57
N ARG A 167 -22.92 6.84 2.99
CA ARG A 167 -22.21 8.02 2.47
C ARG A 167 -20.73 8.04 2.84
N TYR A 168 -20.36 7.61 4.05
CA TYR A 168 -18.96 7.50 4.48
C TYR A 168 -18.26 6.31 3.81
N THR A 169 -18.95 5.18 3.65
CA THR A 169 -18.44 3.98 2.95
C THR A 169 -18.00 4.35 1.53
N TRP A 170 -18.85 5.03 0.76
CA TRP A 170 -18.53 5.51 -0.59
C TRP A 170 -17.29 6.42 -0.64
N ALA A 171 -17.15 7.34 0.33
CA ALA A 171 -15.98 8.21 0.42
C ALA A 171 -14.69 7.44 0.80
N THR A 172 -14.80 6.45 1.70
CA THR A 172 -13.73 5.51 2.06
C THR A 172 -13.29 4.66 0.86
N GLU A 173 -14.23 4.15 0.05
CA GLU A 173 -13.93 3.38 -1.16
C GLU A 173 -13.13 4.22 -2.18
N ILE A 174 -13.54 5.46 -2.48
CA ILE A 174 -12.78 6.37 -3.36
C ILE A 174 -11.33 6.54 -2.87
N CYS A 175 -11.14 6.76 -1.56
CA CYS A 175 -9.81 6.91 -0.96
C CYS A 175 -8.98 5.64 -1.07
N TRP A 176 -9.61 4.47 -0.89
CA TRP A 176 -8.99 3.16 -1.03
C TRP A 176 -8.50 2.89 -2.46
N PHE A 177 -9.33 3.15 -3.49
CA PHE A 177 -8.97 2.99 -4.90
C PHE A 177 -7.76 3.86 -5.29
N VAL A 178 -7.70 5.11 -4.82
CA VAL A 178 -6.54 6.00 -5.04
C VAL A 178 -5.29 5.45 -4.34
N SER A 179 -5.42 5.02 -3.08
CA SER A 179 -4.30 4.52 -2.29
C SER A 179 -3.66 3.25 -2.87
N ILE A 180 -4.47 2.25 -3.23
CA ILE A 180 -3.96 0.99 -3.79
C ILE A 180 -3.28 1.21 -5.15
N GLY A 181 -3.83 2.11 -5.99
CA GLY A 181 -3.21 2.53 -7.25
C GLY A 181 -1.86 3.23 -7.05
N CYS A 182 -1.80 4.25 -6.20
CA CYS A 182 -0.55 4.95 -5.88
C CYS A 182 0.51 4.03 -5.25
N THR A 183 0.09 3.06 -4.43
CA THR A 183 0.98 2.02 -3.87
C THR A 183 1.57 1.14 -4.99
N LYS A 184 0.77 0.67 -5.94
CA LYS A 184 1.23 -0.12 -7.10
C LYS A 184 2.16 0.68 -8.00
N LEU A 185 1.90 1.97 -8.19
CA LEU A 185 2.80 2.87 -8.91
C LEU A 185 4.14 3.07 -8.18
N SER A 186 4.15 3.18 -6.83
CA SER A 186 5.42 3.19 -6.06
C SER A 186 6.26 1.93 -6.30
N PHE A 187 5.66 0.74 -6.43
CA PHE A 187 6.40 -0.48 -6.75
C PHE A 187 7.03 -0.42 -8.15
N LEU A 188 6.28 0.05 -9.15
CA LEU A 188 6.76 0.15 -10.53
C LEU A 188 7.88 1.21 -10.68
N PHE A 189 7.74 2.40 -10.07
CA PHE A 189 8.83 3.39 -10.05
C PHE A 189 10.08 2.90 -9.32
N MET A 190 9.92 2.15 -8.22
CA MET A 190 11.03 1.50 -7.53
C MET A 190 11.75 0.46 -8.42
N TYR A 191 11.04 -0.27 -9.29
CA TYR A 191 11.69 -1.15 -10.26
C TYR A 191 12.51 -0.39 -11.31
N LEU A 192 12.07 0.78 -11.79
CA LEU A 192 12.89 1.63 -12.68
C LEU A 192 14.18 2.12 -12.01
N ARG A 193 14.13 2.37 -10.69
CA ARG A 193 15.27 2.79 -9.86
C ARG A 193 16.28 1.67 -9.60
N ILE A 194 15.81 0.42 -9.44
CA ILE A 194 16.64 -0.75 -9.10
C ILE A 194 17.20 -1.46 -10.34
N PHE A 195 16.46 -1.54 -11.44
CA PHE A 195 16.85 -2.30 -12.63
C PHE A 195 17.26 -1.38 -13.80
N PRO A 196 18.51 -1.48 -14.29
CA PRO A 196 18.97 -0.71 -15.44
C PRO A 196 18.64 -1.36 -16.80
N ASP A 197 18.14 -2.61 -16.83
CA ASP A 197 17.84 -3.30 -18.09
C ASP A 197 16.76 -2.57 -18.91
N GLN A 198 17.10 -2.22 -20.14
CA GLN A 198 16.24 -1.41 -21.00
C GLN A 198 14.98 -2.17 -21.44
N ARG A 199 15.03 -3.50 -21.58
CA ARG A 199 13.84 -4.30 -21.94
C ARG A 199 12.85 -4.34 -20.79
N LEU A 200 13.33 -4.58 -19.57
CA LEU A 200 12.52 -4.52 -18.35
C LEU A 200 11.93 -3.13 -18.15
N ARG A 201 12.72 -2.07 -18.34
CA ARG A 201 12.25 -0.67 -18.24
C ARG A 201 11.10 -0.36 -19.21
N THR A 202 11.16 -0.80 -20.46
CA THR A 202 10.04 -0.64 -21.41
C THR A 202 8.77 -1.34 -20.90
N ILE A 203 8.87 -2.57 -20.37
CA ILE A 203 7.72 -3.28 -19.79
C ILE A 203 7.16 -2.51 -18.59
N VAL A 204 8.02 -1.99 -17.71
CA VAL A 204 7.61 -1.20 -16.53
C VAL A 204 6.92 0.10 -16.93
N TYR A 205 7.39 0.82 -17.95
CA TYR A 205 6.70 2.02 -18.43
C TYR A 205 5.30 1.70 -18.98
N THR A 206 5.14 0.59 -19.71
CA THR A 206 3.81 0.11 -20.16
C THR A 206 2.91 -0.21 -18.97
N LEU A 207 3.44 -0.85 -17.93
CA LEU A 207 2.69 -1.13 -16.70
C LEU A 207 2.35 0.14 -15.92
N ILE A 208 3.22 1.15 -15.88
CA ILE A 208 2.91 2.45 -15.26
C ILE A 208 1.74 3.12 -16.00
N GLY A 209 1.75 3.13 -17.33
CA GLY A 209 0.65 3.65 -18.14
C GLY A 209 -0.66 2.91 -17.89
N LEU A 210 -0.64 1.58 -17.90
CA LEU A 210 -1.81 0.74 -17.61
C LEU A 210 -2.31 0.89 -16.17
N GLY A 211 -1.40 1.04 -15.19
CA GLY A 211 -1.73 1.23 -13.78
C GLY A 211 -2.35 2.60 -13.49
N ILE A 212 -1.84 3.67 -14.10
CA ILE A 212 -2.44 5.01 -14.03
C ILE A 212 -3.83 4.99 -14.67
N PHE A 213 -3.95 4.43 -15.89
CA PHE A 213 -5.23 4.32 -16.58
C PHE A 213 -6.25 3.51 -15.79
N GLY A 214 -5.87 2.32 -15.30
CA GLY A 214 -6.72 1.47 -14.47
C GLY A 214 -7.18 2.18 -13.19
N THR A 215 -6.25 2.74 -12.41
CA THR A 215 -6.56 3.48 -11.18
C THR A 215 -7.55 4.61 -11.45
N PHE A 216 -7.28 5.44 -12.47
CA PHE A 216 -8.14 6.56 -12.86
C PHE A 216 -9.55 6.09 -13.28
N THR A 217 -9.64 5.05 -14.12
CA THR A 217 -10.91 4.47 -14.57
C THR A 217 -11.71 3.88 -13.42
N PHE A 218 -11.12 3.03 -12.56
CA PHE A 218 -11.83 2.44 -11.42
C PHE A 218 -12.25 3.50 -10.38
N THR A 219 -11.39 4.50 -10.10
CA THR A 219 -11.71 5.62 -9.20
C THR A 219 -12.88 6.47 -9.73
N ILE A 220 -12.92 6.74 -11.04
CA ILE A 220 -14.06 7.45 -11.64
C ILE A 220 -15.34 6.61 -11.54
N ILE A 221 -15.27 5.32 -11.91
CA ILE A 221 -16.45 4.44 -11.90
C ILE A 221 -17.04 4.33 -10.48
N VAL A 222 -16.23 4.15 -9.43
CA VAL A 222 -16.76 4.13 -8.05
C VAL A 222 -17.36 5.49 -7.64
N THR A 223 -16.78 6.60 -8.11
CA THR A 223 -17.30 7.95 -7.84
C THR A 223 -18.67 8.18 -8.49
N VAL A 224 -18.93 7.61 -9.68
CA VAL A 224 -20.21 7.76 -10.42
C VAL A 224 -21.02 6.45 -10.51
N THR A 225 -20.85 5.55 -9.54
CA THR A 225 -21.48 4.22 -9.46
C THR A 225 -22.99 4.24 -9.72
N CYS A 226 -23.68 5.29 -9.27
CA CYS A 226 -25.09 5.50 -9.53
C CYS A 226 -25.39 6.89 -10.07
N LEU A 227 -26.47 6.99 -10.83
CA LEU A 227 -27.03 8.24 -11.35
C LEU A 227 -28.45 8.43 -10.79
N PRO A 228 -28.75 9.54 -10.08
CA PRO A 228 -27.80 10.56 -9.61
C PRO A 228 -26.81 10.00 -8.57
N ILE A 229 -25.67 10.66 -8.36
CA ILE A 229 -24.62 10.23 -7.41
C ILE A 229 -25.17 10.12 -5.98
N THR A 230 -26.11 10.99 -5.60
CA THR A 230 -26.80 10.94 -4.30
C THR A 230 -27.50 9.61 -4.04
N TYR A 231 -27.91 8.89 -5.09
CA TYR A 231 -28.57 7.59 -4.96
C TYR A 231 -27.68 6.53 -4.31
N ILE A 232 -26.35 6.65 -4.37
CA ILE A 232 -25.41 5.72 -3.73
C ILE A 232 -25.72 5.55 -2.22
N TRP A 233 -26.13 6.63 -1.55
CA TRP A 233 -26.41 6.63 -0.11
C TRP A 233 -27.89 6.89 0.24
N THR A 234 -28.78 6.93 -0.74
CA THR A 234 -30.25 6.92 -0.53
C THR A 234 -30.97 5.71 -1.13
N ALA A 235 -30.31 4.86 -1.93
CA ALA A 235 -30.93 3.66 -2.49
C ALA A 235 -31.43 2.65 -1.43
N TRP A 236 -30.94 2.75 -0.20
CA TRP A 236 -31.32 1.86 0.90
C TRP A 236 -32.77 2.05 1.38
N ASP A 237 -33.37 3.23 1.20
CA ASP A 237 -34.74 3.51 1.64
C ASP A 237 -35.82 3.02 0.65
N GLY A 238 -35.45 2.81 -0.61
CA GLY A 238 -36.36 2.38 -1.68
C GLY A 238 -37.36 3.45 -2.16
N GLU A 239 -37.36 4.65 -1.57
CA GLU A 239 -38.25 5.76 -1.91
C GLU A 239 -37.64 6.63 -3.03
N HIS A 240 -36.31 6.74 -3.04
CA HIS A 240 -35.56 7.46 -4.07
C HIS A 240 -35.51 6.71 -5.41
N LYS A 241 -35.35 7.46 -6.50
CA LYS A 241 -35.21 6.91 -7.86
C LYS A 241 -33.83 7.22 -8.43
N GLY A 242 -33.13 6.18 -8.84
CA GLY A 242 -31.86 6.25 -9.55
C GLY A 242 -31.51 4.91 -10.19
N LYS A 243 -30.37 4.86 -10.88
CA LYS A 243 -29.82 3.62 -11.44
C LYS A 243 -28.34 3.51 -11.11
N CYS A 244 -27.96 2.36 -10.55
CA CYS A 244 -26.57 1.99 -10.34
C CYS A 244 -26.05 1.09 -11.48
N ILE A 245 -24.74 0.98 -11.60
CA ILE A 245 -24.08 -0.14 -12.27
C ILE A 245 -24.29 -1.43 -11.44
N ASP A 246 -23.99 -2.58 -12.04
CA ASP A 246 -23.88 -3.83 -11.31
C ASP A 246 -22.66 -3.79 -10.39
N LEU A 247 -22.90 -3.58 -9.09
CA LEU A 247 -21.87 -3.53 -8.04
C LEU A 247 -21.07 -4.82 -7.97
N ASN A 248 -21.73 -5.96 -8.13
CA ASN A 248 -21.10 -7.27 -8.04
C ASN A 248 -20.14 -7.48 -9.21
N ALA A 249 -20.60 -7.23 -10.43
CA ALA A 249 -19.76 -7.29 -11.62
C ALA A 249 -18.60 -6.28 -11.58
N PHE A 250 -18.82 -5.06 -11.08
CA PHE A 250 -17.77 -4.06 -10.89
C PHE A 250 -16.69 -4.52 -9.91
N VAL A 251 -17.10 -5.00 -8.74
CA VAL A 251 -16.19 -5.47 -7.68
C VAL A 251 -15.40 -6.71 -8.12
N TRP A 252 -16.03 -7.68 -8.80
CA TRP A 252 -15.31 -8.83 -9.37
C TRP A 252 -14.35 -8.43 -10.49
N ALA A 253 -14.75 -7.55 -11.40
CA ALA A 253 -13.88 -7.03 -12.46
C ALA A 253 -12.66 -6.32 -11.88
N HIS A 254 -12.85 -5.53 -10.80
CA HIS A 254 -11.71 -4.95 -10.09
C HIS A 254 -10.85 -6.03 -9.44
N ALA A 255 -11.41 -6.91 -8.60
CA ALA A 255 -10.64 -7.91 -7.84
C ALA A 255 -9.80 -8.84 -8.74
N VAL A 256 -10.31 -9.24 -9.91
CA VAL A 256 -9.55 -10.02 -10.89
C VAL A 256 -8.39 -9.21 -11.49
N MET A 257 -8.64 -7.97 -11.90
CA MET A 257 -7.59 -7.09 -12.44
C MET A 257 -6.54 -6.74 -11.38
N ASP A 258 -6.96 -6.49 -10.14
CA ASP A 258 -6.15 -6.18 -8.96
C ASP A 258 -5.12 -7.29 -8.70
N ILE A 259 -5.57 -8.55 -8.65
CA ILE A 259 -4.74 -9.75 -8.45
C ILE A 259 -3.86 -10.05 -9.68
N LEU A 260 -4.37 -9.90 -10.90
CA LEU A 260 -3.55 -10.08 -12.11
C LEU A 260 -2.38 -9.08 -12.15
N PHE A 261 -2.62 -7.83 -11.75
CA PHE A 261 -1.60 -6.79 -11.71
C PHE A 261 -0.55 -7.06 -10.63
N ASP A 262 -0.95 -7.56 -9.45
CA ASP A 262 -0.02 -8.00 -8.40
C ASP A 262 0.90 -9.13 -8.90
N CYS A 263 0.32 -10.16 -9.52
CA CYS A 263 1.06 -11.29 -10.09
C CYS A 263 2.07 -10.85 -11.16
N ILE A 264 1.72 -9.86 -11.99
CA ILE A 264 2.63 -9.29 -13.01
C ILE A 264 3.77 -8.50 -12.35
N ILE A 265 3.48 -7.67 -11.34
CA ILE A 265 4.48 -6.93 -10.56
C ILE A 265 5.49 -7.90 -9.91
N ILE A 266 5.00 -8.97 -9.29
CA ILE A 266 5.83 -10.00 -8.62
C ILE A 266 6.64 -10.83 -9.62
N GLY A 267 6.04 -11.17 -10.77
CA GLY A 267 6.71 -11.92 -11.84
C GLY A 267 7.83 -11.14 -12.53
N LEU A 268 7.72 -9.81 -12.60
CA LEU A 268 8.63 -8.91 -13.32
C LEU A 268 10.14 -9.14 -13.01
N PRO A 269 10.62 -9.22 -11.75
CA PRO A 269 12.03 -9.45 -11.46
C PRO A 269 12.55 -10.88 -11.75
N ILE A 270 11.69 -11.89 -11.92
CA ILE A 270 12.15 -13.31 -12.04
C ILE A 270 13.02 -13.54 -13.30
N PRO A 271 12.65 -13.07 -14.52
CA PRO A 271 13.46 -13.31 -15.71
C PRO A 271 14.81 -12.58 -15.68
N ALA A 272 14.91 -11.48 -14.92
CA ALA A 272 16.16 -10.76 -14.69
C ALA A 272 17.07 -11.52 -13.72
N LEU A 273 16.52 -12.10 -12.64
CA LEU A 273 17.25 -12.95 -11.69
C LEU A 273 17.91 -14.16 -12.36
N VAL A 274 17.15 -14.92 -13.15
CA VAL A 274 17.59 -16.21 -13.70
C VAL A 274 18.78 -16.06 -14.67
N LYS A 275 18.92 -14.90 -15.31
CA LYS A 275 19.92 -14.67 -16.38
C LYS A 275 21.23 -14.06 -15.90
N LEU A 276 21.34 -13.65 -14.63
CA LEU A 276 22.35 -12.69 -14.20
C LEU A 276 23.15 -13.18 -12.99
N LYS A 277 24.48 -13.30 -13.14
CA LYS A 277 25.43 -13.68 -12.07
C LYS A 277 25.61 -12.54 -11.05
N MET A 278 24.53 -12.20 -10.34
CA MET A 278 24.47 -11.09 -9.40
C MET A 278 25.22 -11.38 -8.09
N SER A 279 25.83 -10.35 -7.51
CA SER A 279 26.46 -10.42 -6.18
C SER A 279 25.43 -10.79 -5.10
N ARG A 280 25.89 -11.41 -4.00
CA ARG A 280 25.01 -11.84 -2.88
C ARG A 280 24.12 -10.70 -2.36
N LYS A 281 24.64 -9.46 -2.34
CA LYS A 281 23.91 -8.24 -1.96
C LYS A 281 22.71 -7.93 -2.87
N LYS A 282 22.91 -8.04 -4.20
CA LYS A 282 21.88 -7.80 -5.24
C LYS A 282 20.86 -8.94 -5.27
N ARG A 283 21.28 -10.21 -5.12
CA ARG A 283 20.37 -11.37 -4.98
C ARG A 283 19.45 -11.24 -3.75
N ALA A 284 19.99 -10.83 -2.60
CA ALA A 284 19.22 -10.65 -1.37
C ALA A 284 18.19 -9.49 -1.45
N LEU A 285 18.47 -8.44 -2.22
CA LEU A 285 17.49 -7.37 -2.48
C LEU A 285 16.25 -7.92 -3.18
N ILE A 286 16.44 -8.74 -4.21
CA ILE A 286 15.31 -9.19 -5.05
C ILE A 286 14.51 -10.30 -4.36
N VAL A 287 15.14 -11.14 -3.53
CA VAL A 287 14.40 -12.06 -2.62
C VAL A 287 13.47 -11.28 -1.70
N LEU A 288 13.95 -10.17 -1.11
CA LEU A 288 13.10 -9.30 -0.29
C LEU A 288 11.90 -8.76 -1.10
N MET A 289 12.13 -8.25 -2.31
CA MET A 289 11.05 -7.73 -3.18
C MET A 289 10.02 -8.82 -3.53
N PHE A 290 10.45 -10.07 -3.65
CA PHE A 290 9.55 -11.20 -3.92
C PHE A 290 8.69 -11.57 -2.70
N SER A 291 9.28 -11.63 -1.51
CA SER A 291 8.53 -11.82 -0.25
C SER A 291 7.54 -10.69 0.01
N VAL A 292 7.96 -9.45 -0.26
CA VAL A 292 7.19 -8.22 -0.12
C VAL A 292 5.91 -8.23 -0.97
N GLY A 293 6.02 -8.53 -2.27
CA GLY A 293 4.84 -8.63 -3.13
C GLY A 293 3.97 -9.85 -2.78
N GLY A 294 4.59 -11.00 -2.50
CA GLY A 294 3.88 -12.23 -2.15
C GLY A 294 2.95 -12.08 -0.93
N ILE A 295 3.37 -11.34 0.10
CA ILE A 295 2.52 -11.04 1.26
C ILE A 295 1.29 -10.22 0.85
N ALA A 296 1.45 -9.18 0.03
CA ALA A 296 0.34 -8.37 -0.44
C ALA A 296 -0.68 -9.21 -1.24
N THR A 297 -0.22 -10.05 -2.18
CA THR A 297 -1.11 -10.93 -2.95
C THR A 297 -1.81 -11.97 -2.09
N ILE A 298 -1.15 -12.50 -1.05
CA ILE A 298 -1.81 -13.40 -0.09
C ILE A 298 -2.98 -12.68 0.60
N VAL A 299 -2.82 -11.43 1.04
CA VAL A 299 -3.94 -10.66 1.63
C VAL A 299 -5.03 -10.35 0.58
N SER A 300 -4.65 -10.01 -0.67
CA SER A 300 -5.60 -9.85 -1.80
C SER A 300 -6.43 -11.11 -2.06
N ILE A 301 -5.84 -12.31 -1.90
CA ILE A 301 -6.52 -13.62 -2.04
C ILE A 301 -7.40 -13.93 -0.82
N LEU A 302 -6.93 -13.64 0.40
CA LEU A 302 -7.70 -13.86 1.64
C LEU A 302 -8.99 -13.02 1.72
N ARG A 303 -9.09 -11.94 0.92
CA ARG A 303 -10.34 -11.17 0.74
C ARG A 303 -11.43 -11.90 -0.06
N ILE A 304 -11.07 -12.86 -0.93
CA ILE A 304 -12.03 -13.49 -1.88
C ILE A 304 -13.26 -14.13 -1.18
N PRO A 305 -13.15 -14.82 -0.03
CA PRO A 305 -14.33 -15.31 0.70
C PRO A 305 -15.32 -14.20 1.08
N SER A 306 -14.84 -13.03 1.51
CA SER A 306 -15.72 -11.89 1.83
C SER A 306 -16.39 -11.29 0.59
N LEU A 307 -15.73 -11.36 -0.58
CA LEU A 307 -16.31 -10.97 -1.86
C LEU A 307 -17.43 -11.93 -2.31
N LEU A 308 -17.26 -13.23 -2.06
CA LEU A 308 -18.30 -14.24 -2.32
C LEU A 308 -19.54 -13.98 -1.44
N THR A 309 -19.36 -13.85 -0.12
CA THR A 309 -20.46 -13.53 0.81
C THR A 309 -21.16 -12.21 0.44
N PHE A 310 -20.41 -11.19 0.03
CA PHE A 310 -20.97 -9.94 -0.47
C PHE A 310 -21.81 -10.16 -1.74
N SER A 311 -21.31 -10.95 -2.69
CA SER A 311 -21.98 -11.21 -3.97
C SER A 311 -23.29 -12.02 -3.88
N GLU A 312 -23.42 -12.87 -2.86
CA GLU A 312 -24.58 -13.75 -2.68
C GLU A 312 -25.65 -13.16 -1.73
N SER A 313 -25.22 -12.46 -0.67
CA SER A 313 -26.07 -12.25 0.51
C SER A 313 -26.19 -10.82 1.02
N ALA A 314 -25.40 -9.85 0.53
CA ALA A 314 -25.26 -8.51 1.15
C ALA A 314 -26.56 -7.71 1.30
N LYS A 315 -27.29 -7.96 2.39
CA LYS A 315 -28.48 -7.22 2.84
C LYS A 315 -28.20 -6.42 4.11
N THR A 316 -27.10 -6.69 4.81
CA THR A 316 -26.78 -6.09 6.11
C THR A 316 -25.36 -5.50 6.18
N THR A 317 -25.21 -4.50 7.04
CA THR A 317 -23.94 -3.83 7.34
C THR A 317 -22.95 -4.76 8.06
N TRP A 318 -23.45 -5.76 8.79
CA TRP A 318 -22.65 -6.84 9.36
C TRP A 318 -21.97 -7.68 8.26
N GLU A 319 -22.70 -8.12 7.22
CA GLU A 319 -22.14 -8.91 6.11
C GLU A 319 -21.09 -8.15 5.27
N TYR A 320 -21.19 -6.82 5.20
CA TYR A 320 -20.21 -5.97 4.51
C TYR A 320 -18.96 -5.67 5.36
N CYS A 321 -19.04 -5.75 6.69
CA CYS A 321 -17.92 -5.44 7.58
C CYS A 321 -16.63 -6.26 7.29
N PRO A 322 -16.70 -7.58 7.04
CA PRO A 322 -15.55 -8.36 6.55
C PRO A 322 -14.88 -7.81 5.30
N LEU A 323 -15.65 -7.38 4.29
CA LEU A 323 -15.11 -6.86 3.05
C LEU A 323 -14.36 -5.54 3.27
N ALA A 324 -14.88 -4.69 4.15
CA ALA A 324 -14.23 -3.45 4.54
C ALA A 324 -12.88 -3.71 5.23
N TYR A 325 -12.84 -4.43 6.36
CA TYR A 325 -11.58 -4.58 7.10
C TYR A 325 -10.51 -5.37 6.32
N TRP A 326 -10.89 -6.33 5.46
CA TRP A 326 -9.93 -7.01 4.57
C TRP A 326 -9.35 -6.06 3.51
N SER A 327 -10.14 -5.13 2.98
CA SER A 327 -9.67 -4.15 1.98
C SER A 327 -8.78 -3.08 2.60
N VAL A 328 -9.09 -2.65 3.83
CA VAL A 328 -8.23 -1.74 4.61
C VAL A 328 -6.89 -2.41 4.96
N LEU A 329 -6.94 -3.66 5.41
CA LEU A 329 -5.75 -4.45 5.73
C LEU A 329 -4.87 -4.69 4.48
N SER A 330 -5.45 -4.96 3.31
CA SER A 330 -4.67 -5.13 2.06
C SER A 330 -4.00 -3.82 1.62
N CYS A 331 -4.71 -2.69 1.76
CA CYS A 331 -4.17 -1.35 1.49
C CYS A 331 -2.95 -1.04 2.37
N PHE A 332 -3.08 -1.15 3.69
CA PHE A 332 -1.97 -0.88 4.60
C PHE A 332 -0.84 -1.91 4.52
N ALA A 333 -1.15 -3.18 4.29
CA ALA A 333 -0.15 -4.21 4.02
C ALA A 333 0.67 -3.86 2.77
N GLY A 334 0.02 -3.41 1.68
CA GLY A 334 0.68 -2.94 0.46
C GLY A 334 1.60 -1.74 0.71
N ILE A 335 1.15 -0.73 1.45
CA ILE A 335 1.95 0.45 1.79
C ILE A 335 3.19 0.03 2.60
N PHE A 336 3.00 -0.75 3.67
CA PHE A 336 4.08 -1.23 4.53
C PHE A 336 5.09 -2.11 3.76
N CYS A 337 4.59 -3.00 2.90
CA CYS A 337 5.39 -3.82 2.00
C CYS A 337 6.30 -2.96 1.10
N SER A 338 5.77 -1.87 0.52
CA SER A 338 6.58 -0.96 -0.32
C SER A 338 7.75 -0.29 0.44
N CYS A 339 7.68 -0.21 1.76
CA CYS A 339 8.69 0.41 2.61
C CYS A 339 9.79 -0.57 3.07
N MET A 340 9.55 -1.89 3.02
CA MET A 340 10.55 -2.88 3.44
C MET A 340 11.92 -2.76 2.75
N PRO A 341 12.04 -2.43 1.44
CA PRO A 341 13.34 -2.21 0.80
C PRO A 341 14.16 -1.05 1.40
N ALA A 342 13.50 -0.04 1.97
CA ALA A 342 14.16 1.02 2.73
C ALA A 342 14.45 0.60 4.18
N MET A 343 13.52 -0.09 4.85
CA MET A 343 13.74 -0.68 6.18
C MET A 343 14.94 -1.64 6.19
N ARG A 344 15.19 -2.40 5.11
CA ARG A 344 16.41 -3.23 4.97
C ARG A 344 17.68 -2.40 5.03
N ARG A 345 17.72 -1.21 4.40
CA ARG A 345 18.88 -0.30 4.46
C ARG A 345 19.09 0.21 5.89
N TYR A 346 18.00 0.51 6.61
CA TYR A 346 18.04 0.90 8.02
C TYR A 346 18.59 -0.23 8.92
N LEU A 347 18.03 -1.44 8.84
CA LEU A 347 18.50 -2.60 9.61
C LEU A 347 19.96 -2.95 9.32
N ALA A 348 20.40 -2.85 8.06
CA ALA A 348 21.80 -3.05 7.67
C ALA A 348 22.76 -1.96 8.20
N SER A 349 22.25 -0.78 8.58
CA SER A 349 23.04 0.28 9.24
C SER A 349 23.13 0.10 10.76
N LEU A 350 22.17 -0.60 11.37
CA LEU A 350 22.13 -0.88 12.82
C LEU A 350 22.88 -2.16 13.21
N ILE A 351 22.95 -3.14 12.31
CA ILE A 351 23.61 -4.43 12.57
C ILE A 351 25.08 -4.35 12.15
N PRO A 352 26.06 -4.36 13.09
CA PRO A 352 27.47 -4.40 12.72
C PRO A 352 27.81 -5.69 11.97
N GLY A 353 28.73 -5.59 11.00
CA GLY A 353 28.94 -6.61 9.95
C GLY A 353 29.42 -8.00 10.40
N SER A 354 29.65 -8.24 11.70
CA SER A 354 30.07 -9.53 12.24
C SER A 354 29.02 -10.64 12.06
N LEU A 355 27.73 -10.31 11.97
CA LEU A 355 26.64 -11.30 11.88
C LEU A 355 26.33 -11.81 10.45
N PHE A 356 26.91 -11.20 9.40
CA PHE A 356 26.67 -11.59 7.99
C PHE A 356 27.94 -11.80 7.16
N SER A 357 29.12 -11.78 7.80
CA SER A 357 30.41 -11.99 7.13
C SER A 357 30.71 -13.48 6.94
N THR A 358 30.12 -14.09 5.90
CA THR A 358 30.64 -15.36 5.37
C THR A 358 31.93 -15.09 4.61
N GLN A 359 33.07 -15.13 5.31
CA GLN A 359 34.38 -15.19 4.66
C GLN A 359 34.53 -16.53 3.94
N GLU A 360 34.34 -16.51 2.61
CA GLU A 360 35.02 -17.46 1.74
C GLU A 360 36.42 -16.88 1.51
N GLU A 361 37.46 -17.52 2.07
CA GLU A 361 38.83 -17.17 1.70
C GLU A 361 39.04 -17.48 0.21
N PRO A 362 39.46 -16.51 -0.62
CA PRO A 362 39.96 -16.81 -1.94
C PRO A 362 41.32 -17.49 -1.79
N SER A 363 41.41 -18.77 -2.15
CA SER A 363 42.64 -19.55 -2.07
C SER A 363 43.74 -18.90 -2.92
N GLN A 364 44.69 -18.24 -2.27
CA GLN A 364 45.80 -17.56 -2.93
C GLN A 364 46.75 -18.58 -3.55
N THR A 365 46.59 -18.84 -4.85
CA THR A 365 47.62 -19.50 -5.65
C THR A 365 48.84 -18.59 -5.75
N PRO A 366 50.04 -19.00 -5.27
CA PRO A 366 51.21 -18.14 -5.32
C PRO A 366 51.63 -17.86 -6.76
N TYR A 367 51.52 -16.59 -7.20
CA TYR A 367 51.96 -16.18 -8.53
C TYR A 367 53.50 -16.16 -8.58
N ASN A 368 54.08 -17.27 -9.04
CA ASN A 368 55.51 -17.52 -8.97
C ASN A 368 56.27 -16.71 -10.05
N ASN A 369 56.64 -15.47 -9.71
CA ASN A 369 57.29 -14.52 -10.61
C ASN A 369 58.73 -14.94 -10.95
N GLY A 370 58.88 -15.73 -12.02
CA GLY A 370 60.16 -16.23 -12.49
C GLY A 370 61.00 -15.18 -13.22
N THR A 371 61.80 -14.40 -12.48
CA THR A 371 62.89 -13.58 -13.05
C THR A 371 64.25 -14.14 -12.71
N GLN A 372 64.69 -15.17 -13.45
CA GLN A 372 66.10 -15.55 -13.46
C GLN A 372 66.89 -14.48 -14.23
N SER A 373 67.74 -13.73 -13.53
CA SER A 373 68.77 -12.90 -14.14
C SER A 373 70.12 -13.24 -13.52
N ALA A 374 71.12 -13.48 -14.38
CA ALA A 374 72.35 -14.16 -13.98
C ALA A 374 73.30 -13.24 -13.20
N ARG A 375 73.93 -13.79 -12.16
CA ARG A 375 75.14 -13.22 -11.54
C ARG A 375 76.38 -14.02 -12.02
N PRO A 376 77.28 -13.42 -12.80
CA PRO A 376 78.68 -13.81 -12.81
C PRO A 376 79.32 -13.40 -11.47
N SER A 377 80.21 -14.23 -10.93
CA SER A 377 81.04 -13.86 -9.78
C SER A 377 82.43 -13.41 -10.24
N THR A 378 82.86 -12.22 -9.80
CA THR A 378 84.28 -11.82 -9.80
C THR A 378 84.56 -10.99 -8.55
N SER A 379 85.80 -10.99 -8.07
CA SER A 379 86.19 -10.53 -6.73
C SER A 379 87.14 -9.32 -6.72
N ASN A 380 87.45 -8.88 -5.49
CA ASN A 380 88.70 -8.24 -5.02
C ASN A 380 88.80 -6.71 -4.83
N LYS A 381 89.56 -6.38 -3.75
CA LYS A 381 90.31 -5.14 -3.42
C LYS A 381 89.55 -3.92 -2.83
N LEU A 382 89.42 -3.95 -1.49
CA LEU A 382 90.20 -3.12 -0.55
C LEU A 382 90.75 -1.76 -1.05
N SER A 383 90.36 -0.63 -0.42
CA SER A 383 91.27 0.17 0.45
C SER A 383 90.66 1.44 1.10
N SER A 384 91.16 1.73 2.30
CA SER A 384 91.37 3.02 3.00
C SER A 384 90.62 4.34 2.67
N ALA A 385 89.82 4.79 3.66
CA ALA A 385 90.09 5.97 4.52
C ALA A 385 89.42 7.35 4.28
N ASN A 386 89.33 8.07 5.42
CA ASN A 386 89.15 9.51 5.66
C ASN A 386 87.78 10.23 5.58
N LYS A 387 87.01 10.07 6.67
CA LYS A 387 86.87 11.07 7.78
C LYS A 387 86.26 12.48 7.49
N ALA A 388 85.10 12.68 8.12
CA ALA A 388 84.51 13.95 8.63
C ALA A 388 83.84 14.94 7.64
N GLY A 389 82.55 15.24 7.92
CA GLY A 389 81.74 16.24 7.22
C GLY A 389 80.31 16.31 7.80
N ARG A 390 80.14 16.99 8.94
CA ARG A 390 78.88 17.00 9.72
C ARG A 390 77.89 18.05 9.22
N MET A 391 76.75 17.61 8.65
CA MET A 391 75.42 18.06 9.10
C MET A 391 74.33 17.10 8.63
N GLY A 392 73.42 16.72 9.53
CA GLY A 392 72.24 15.92 9.18
C GLY A 392 71.01 16.80 9.12
N LEU A 393 70.20 16.67 8.07
CA LEU A 393 68.83 17.17 8.03
C LEU A 393 67.90 15.96 8.19
N SER A 394 67.24 15.86 9.34
CA SER A 394 66.32 14.75 9.61
C SER A 394 65.01 14.95 8.84
N GLY A 395 64.87 14.24 7.72
CA GLY A 395 63.60 14.17 7.00
C GLY A 395 62.57 13.44 7.85
N ILE A 396 61.59 14.16 8.40
CA ILE A 396 60.48 13.57 9.14
C ILE A 396 59.52 12.92 8.13
N THR A 397 59.79 11.66 7.80
CA THR A 397 58.91 10.83 6.97
C THR A 397 57.63 10.53 7.75
N ARG A 398 56.62 11.40 7.61
CA ARG A 398 55.30 11.20 8.21
C ARG A 398 54.55 10.09 7.45
N THR A 399 54.71 8.85 7.90
CA THR A 399 53.81 7.76 7.50
C THR A 399 52.40 8.10 7.95
N VAL A 400 51.49 8.24 6.99
CA VAL A 400 50.05 8.35 7.25
C VAL A 400 49.46 6.97 6.97
N ASP A 401 49.07 6.27 8.02
CA ASP A 401 48.35 5.00 7.91
C ASP A 401 46.92 5.27 7.41
N THR A 402 46.78 5.41 6.08
CA THR A 402 45.48 5.46 5.43
C THR A 402 44.83 4.08 5.54
N ALA A 403 44.00 3.90 6.57
CA ALA A 403 43.09 2.77 6.68
C ALA A 403 42.08 2.83 5.51
N ALA A 404 42.47 2.24 4.37
CA ALA A 404 41.66 2.16 3.17
C ALA A 404 40.54 1.15 3.38
N THR A 405 39.46 1.59 4.02
CA THR A 405 38.18 0.87 4.04
C THR A 405 37.77 0.63 2.58
N LYS A 406 37.84 -0.63 2.13
CA LYS A 406 37.31 -1.03 0.83
C LYS A 406 35.79 -0.88 0.85
N VAL A 407 35.32 0.29 0.45
CA VAL A 407 34.01 0.42 -0.19
C VAL A 407 34.06 -0.43 -1.46
N ASP A 408 33.05 -1.25 -1.70
CA ASP A 408 33.00 -2.09 -2.90
C ASP A 408 32.97 -1.22 -4.17
N GLU A 409 33.55 -1.70 -5.27
CA GLU A 409 33.55 -0.99 -6.56
C GLU A 409 32.15 -0.91 -7.24
N ASP A 410 31.09 -1.16 -6.48
CA ASP A 410 29.67 -1.09 -6.90
C ASP A 410 29.12 0.36 -6.85
N GLU A 411 29.85 1.37 -6.34
CA GLU A 411 29.39 2.79 -6.23
C GLU A 411 30.14 3.82 -7.10
N LEU A 412 31.07 3.41 -7.98
CA LEU A 412 31.92 4.34 -8.74
C LEU A 412 31.71 4.28 -10.27
N GLU A 413 30.48 4.47 -10.73
CA GLU A 413 30.20 4.72 -12.16
C GLU A 413 29.13 5.82 -12.38
N LEU A 414 29.24 6.52 -13.52
CA LEU A 414 28.26 7.44 -14.12
C LEU A 414 28.08 8.84 -13.52
N VAL A 415 29.15 9.66 -13.53
CA VAL A 415 29.02 11.10 -13.86
C VAL A 415 29.94 11.45 -15.03
N HIS A 416 29.33 11.68 -16.20
CA HIS A 416 29.87 12.25 -17.45
C HIS A 416 31.37 12.09 -17.81
N MET A 417 31.64 11.26 -18.82
CA MET A 417 32.63 11.63 -19.86
C MET A 417 31.95 12.49 -20.94
N GLY A 418 32.60 13.58 -21.34
CA GLY A 418 32.17 14.42 -22.47
C GLY A 418 33.30 15.28 -23.02
N ASN A 419 33.66 15.05 -24.29
CA ASN A 419 34.50 15.90 -25.14
C ASN A 419 35.88 16.41 -24.62
N GLY A 420 36.89 15.55 -24.74
CA GLY A 420 37.83 15.70 -25.86
C GLY A 420 39.14 16.51 -25.70
N ARG A 421 40.08 16.18 -26.61
CA ARG A 421 41.39 16.83 -26.87
C ARG A 421 42.43 16.76 -25.76
N TRP A 422 43.24 15.69 -25.79
CA TRP A 422 44.62 15.75 -25.34
C TRP A 422 45.37 16.86 -26.08
N ARG A 423 46.16 17.65 -25.35
CA ARG A 423 47.09 18.64 -25.92
C ARG A 423 48.46 18.40 -25.32
N GLU A 424 49.30 17.68 -26.04
CA GLU A 424 50.72 17.57 -25.73
C GLU A 424 51.33 18.98 -25.67
N ARG A 425 52.25 19.18 -24.73
CA ARG A 425 53.14 20.35 -24.70
C ARG A 425 54.49 19.89 -24.17
N GLY A 426 55.54 20.20 -24.93
CA GLY A 426 56.90 19.76 -24.62
C GLY A 426 57.50 20.43 -23.39
N VAL A 427 58.64 19.90 -22.98
CA VAL A 427 59.51 20.46 -21.93
C VAL A 427 60.30 21.64 -22.51
N GLU A 428 60.27 22.78 -21.82
CA GLU A 428 61.26 23.86 -21.93
C GLU A 428 61.55 24.44 -20.52
N ASP A 429 62.66 25.16 -20.38
CA ASP A 429 63.38 25.28 -19.11
C ASP A 429 62.93 26.38 -18.13
N GLY A 430 62.90 26.00 -16.85
CA GLY A 430 63.63 26.68 -15.78
C GLY A 430 63.39 28.17 -15.48
N LYS A 431 62.55 28.45 -14.47
CA LYS A 431 62.88 29.43 -13.41
C LYS A 431 62.00 29.27 -12.17
N TRP A 432 62.57 29.60 -11.01
CA TRP A 432 61.85 29.81 -9.75
C TRP A 432 61.64 31.32 -9.51
N SER A 433 60.45 31.69 -9.03
CA SER A 433 60.23 32.92 -8.26
C SER A 433 58.98 32.75 -7.39
N GLU A 434 59.11 32.93 -6.08
CA GLU A 434 58.00 32.90 -5.14
C GLU A 434 57.34 34.28 -4.99
N GLY A 435 56.06 34.29 -4.61
CA GLY A 435 55.31 35.50 -4.26
C GLY A 435 54.57 36.16 -5.46
N ASN A 436 53.45 36.85 -5.25
CA ASN A 436 52.74 37.11 -3.99
C ASN A 436 51.21 37.21 -4.20
N LYS A 437 50.42 37.15 -3.13
CA LYS A 437 48.94 37.16 -3.19
C LYS A 437 48.36 38.55 -3.44
N SER A 438 47.46 38.68 -4.42
CA SER A 438 46.23 39.50 -4.33
C SER A 438 45.37 39.37 -5.60
N GLU A 439 44.13 38.90 -5.47
CA GLU A 439 43.08 39.10 -6.48
C GLU A 439 41.98 40.00 -5.89
N THR A 440 41.59 41.02 -6.66
CA THR A 440 40.46 41.90 -6.35
C THR A 440 39.93 42.52 -7.65
N THR A 441 38.61 42.64 -7.80
CA THR A 441 37.91 43.45 -8.84
C THR A 441 38.09 43.00 -10.30
N LEU A 442 37.24 43.36 -11.28
CA LEU A 442 35.81 43.74 -11.26
C LEU A 442 35.19 43.43 -12.65
N SER A 443 33.91 43.75 -12.79
CA SER A 443 33.06 43.59 -13.97
C SER A 443 33.36 44.52 -15.18
N GLU A 444 32.75 44.16 -16.32
CA GLU A 444 31.89 45.03 -17.17
C GLU A 444 32.37 45.46 -18.58
N ILE A 445 31.37 45.75 -19.44
CA ILE A 445 31.39 46.41 -20.77
C ILE A 445 31.99 45.59 -21.95
N GLY A 446 31.35 45.48 -23.14
CA GLY A 446 30.01 45.88 -23.57
C GLY A 446 29.90 46.22 -25.09
N ARG A 447 28.65 46.26 -25.63
CA ARG A 447 28.23 46.73 -26.98
C ARG A 447 28.70 45.92 -28.22
N SER A 448 28.09 46.01 -29.42
CA SER A 448 26.69 46.25 -29.86
C SER A 448 26.57 46.23 -31.40
N SER A 449 25.55 45.60 -32.00
CA SER A 449 24.79 46.09 -33.19
C SER A 449 23.82 45.04 -33.79
N SER A 450 22.68 45.54 -34.31
CA SER A 450 21.63 44.81 -35.08
C SER A 450 21.67 45.34 -36.56
N PRO A 451 20.73 45.10 -37.53
CA PRO A 451 19.38 44.49 -37.43
C PRO A 451 18.82 43.67 -38.65
N HIS A 452 17.55 43.23 -38.53
CA HIS A 452 16.53 42.86 -39.56
C HIS A 452 16.86 41.78 -40.64
N CYS A 453 16.02 40.76 -40.88
CA CYS A 453 14.68 40.87 -41.52
C CYS A 453 13.74 39.66 -41.25
N MET A 454 12.47 39.82 -41.66
CA MET A 454 11.35 38.85 -41.71
C MET A 454 10.49 39.21 -42.97
N PRO A 455 9.41 38.49 -43.37
CA PRO A 455 8.63 37.45 -42.69
C PRO A 455 8.72 36.08 -43.45
N GLU A 456 7.73 35.23 -43.79
CA GLU A 456 6.25 35.29 -43.81
C GLU A 456 5.57 33.89 -43.66
N VAL A 457 4.39 33.71 -44.25
CA VAL A 457 3.29 32.80 -43.86
C VAL A 457 2.96 31.73 -44.93
N LYS A 458 2.54 30.53 -44.49
CA LYS A 458 1.30 29.76 -44.84
C LYS A 458 1.36 28.40 -44.12
N SER A 459 0.36 27.85 -43.43
CA SER A 459 -1.12 27.89 -43.45
C SER A 459 -1.79 26.94 -44.46
N GLU A 460 -2.11 25.75 -43.96
CA GLU A 460 -3.32 24.94 -44.26
C GLU A 460 -3.66 24.14 -42.98
#